data_AF-A0A2A5HGK3-F1
#
_entry.id   AF-A0A2A5HGK3-F1
#
_cell.length_a   1.000
_cell.length_b   1.000
_cell.length_c   1.000
_cell.angle_alpha   90.00
_cell.angle_beta   90.00
_cell.angle_gamma   90.00
#
_symmetry.space_group_name_H-M   'P 1'
#
loop_
_entity.id
_entity.type
_entity.pdbx_description
1 polymer ?
#
loop_
_entity_poly.entity_id
_entity_poly.type
_entity_poly.pdbx_seq_one_letter_code
_entity_poly.pdbx_strand_id
1 'polypeptide(L)'
;GGGWQHHIIAAGTVSYATGGKFADGAKTMAYIQLFTSAAKFYEESVGRPANPLPGENRKGQTTYESDPKTGQQPLGTESMNVLGLNLPLEHKFVADLGKQGSFISKVLNLIPGGNATAGLHDFWFNKGNPNKLEFTTFNNISTMFIAAPISIAATIGNIAKGNESLVYTHLMVNDRDR
;
A
#
# COMPACT_ATOMS: atom_id res chain seq x y z
N GLY A 1 16.14 -18.64 -1.21
CA GLY A 1 16.27 -17.21 -0.92
C GLY A 1 17.71 -16.74 -0.98
N GLY A 2 18.29 -16.60 -2.18
CA GLY A 2 19.67 -16.09 -2.36
C GLY A 2 19.78 -14.75 -3.12
N GLY A 3 18.74 -14.34 -3.87
CA GLY A 3 18.82 -13.13 -4.72
C GLY A 3 18.94 -11.80 -3.97
N TRP A 4 18.43 -11.71 -2.73
CA TRP A 4 18.47 -10.49 -1.93
C TRP A 4 19.90 -10.05 -1.61
N GLN A 5 20.71 -10.98 -1.13
CA GLN A 5 22.10 -10.72 -0.77
C GLN A 5 22.93 -10.35 -1.99
N HIS A 6 22.69 -10.98 -3.14
CA HIS A 6 23.45 -10.75 -4.37
C HIS A 6 23.25 -9.33 -4.90
N HIS A 7 22.01 -8.83 -4.91
CA HIS A 7 21.71 -7.47 -5.35
C HIS A 7 22.26 -6.41 -4.39
N ILE A 8 22.20 -6.64 -3.07
CA ILE A 8 22.75 -5.72 -2.07
C ILE A 8 24.28 -5.62 -2.23
N ILE A 9 24.95 -6.76 -2.41
CA ILE A 9 26.41 -6.82 -2.65
C ILE A 9 26.77 -6.16 -3.99
N ALA A 10 25.98 -6.40 -5.05
CA ALA A 10 26.21 -5.80 -6.36
C ALA A 10 26.07 -4.27 -6.30
N ALA A 11 25.01 -3.75 -5.68
CA ALA A 11 24.79 -2.32 -5.54
C ALA A 11 25.87 -1.65 -4.68
N GLY A 12 26.30 -2.29 -3.59
CA GLY A 12 27.42 -1.82 -2.78
C GLY A 12 28.74 -1.79 -3.58
N THR A 13 29.01 -2.83 -4.35
CA THR A 13 30.21 -2.90 -5.22
C THR A 13 30.20 -1.81 -6.28
N VAL A 14 29.06 -1.57 -6.95
CA VAL A 14 28.92 -0.50 -7.96
C VAL A 14 29.12 0.87 -7.32
N SER A 15 28.51 1.12 -6.15
CA SER A 15 28.70 2.38 -5.43
C SER A 15 30.17 2.61 -5.07
N TYR A 16 30.87 1.59 -4.58
CA TYR A 16 32.30 1.67 -4.29
C TYR A 16 33.14 1.93 -5.55
N ALA A 17 32.87 1.20 -6.64
CA ALA A 17 33.58 1.35 -7.91
C ALA A 17 33.39 2.72 -8.58
N THR A 18 32.31 3.42 -8.25
CA THR A 18 31.97 4.76 -8.78
C THR A 18 32.38 5.90 -7.85
N GLY A 19 33.12 5.61 -6.78
CA GLY A 19 33.68 6.61 -5.86
C GLY A 19 32.88 6.86 -4.59
N GLY A 20 31.74 6.19 -4.40
CA GLY A 20 30.93 6.26 -3.18
C GLY A 20 31.31 5.20 -2.14
N LYS A 21 30.50 5.08 -1.08
CA LYS A 21 30.68 4.05 -0.03
C LYS A 21 29.81 2.83 -0.30
N PHE A 22 30.40 1.63 -0.19
CA PHE A 22 29.68 0.36 -0.32
C PHE A 22 28.39 0.32 0.53
N ALA A 23 28.47 0.81 1.77
CA ALA A 23 27.34 0.83 2.70
C ALA A 23 26.15 1.64 2.17
N ASP A 24 26.40 2.70 1.40
CA ASP A 24 25.34 3.57 0.90
C ASP A 24 24.62 2.91 -0.29
N GLY A 25 25.37 2.24 -1.18
CA GLY A 25 24.80 1.38 -2.23
C GLY A 25 24.00 0.19 -1.66
N ALA A 26 24.54 -0.48 -0.65
CA ALA A 26 23.89 -1.60 0.02
C ALA A 26 22.58 -1.17 0.72
N LYS A 27 22.58 -0.06 1.47
CA LYS A 27 21.39 0.50 2.12
C LYS A 27 20.32 0.90 1.11
N THR A 28 20.74 1.52 0.02
CA THR A 28 19.84 1.96 -1.06
C THR A 28 19.14 0.77 -1.69
N MET A 29 19.88 -0.30 -2.00
CA MET A 29 19.28 -1.51 -2.55
C MET A 29 18.36 -2.20 -1.54
N ALA A 30 18.76 -2.28 -0.27
CA ALA A 30 17.90 -2.83 0.78
C ALA A 30 16.59 -2.06 0.92
N TYR A 31 16.65 -0.71 0.84
CA TYR A 31 15.49 0.15 0.77
C TYR A 31 14.63 -0.22 -0.45
N ILE A 32 15.16 -0.10 -1.67
CA ILE A 32 14.42 -0.41 -2.91
C ILE A 32 13.74 -1.78 -2.83
N GLN A 33 14.45 -2.82 -2.37
CA GLN A 33 13.88 -4.16 -2.28
C GLN A 33 12.73 -4.25 -1.28
N LEU A 34 12.84 -3.62 -0.11
CA LEU A 34 11.77 -3.59 0.88
C LEU A 34 10.49 -2.97 0.30
N PHE A 35 10.61 -1.78 -0.31
CA PHE A 35 9.47 -1.05 -0.85
C PHE A 35 8.88 -1.74 -2.09
N THR A 36 9.71 -2.29 -2.98
CA THR A 36 9.25 -3.09 -4.14
C THR A 36 8.55 -4.37 -3.71
N SER A 37 9.02 -5.03 -2.65
CA SER A 37 8.38 -6.23 -2.11
C SER A 37 7.04 -5.92 -1.46
N ALA A 38 6.96 -4.84 -0.69
CA ALA A 38 5.68 -4.36 -0.15
C ALA A 38 4.69 -4.02 -1.27
N ALA A 39 5.16 -3.35 -2.33
CA ALA A 39 4.35 -3.01 -3.50
C ALA A 39 3.81 -4.25 -4.22
N LYS A 40 4.66 -5.26 -4.42
CA LYS A 40 4.24 -6.53 -5.01
C LYS A 40 3.24 -7.27 -4.12
N PHE A 41 3.53 -7.41 -2.83
CA PHE A 41 2.62 -8.05 -1.88
C PHE A 41 1.25 -7.37 -1.84
N TYR A 42 1.24 -6.04 -1.81
CA TYR A 42 0.00 -5.27 -1.86
C TYR A 42 -0.77 -5.55 -3.14
N GLU A 43 -0.12 -5.50 -4.30
CA GLU A 43 -0.75 -5.69 -5.60
C GLU A 43 -1.34 -7.10 -5.76
N GLU A 44 -0.61 -8.13 -5.30
CA GLU A 44 -1.10 -9.51 -5.26
C GLU A 44 -2.27 -9.70 -4.30
N SER A 45 -2.26 -8.97 -3.17
CA SER A 45 -3.33 -9.05 -2.16
C SER A 45 -4.60 -8.32 -2.61
N VAL A 46 -4.47 -7.06 -3.00
CA VAL A 46 -5.61 -6.16 -3.28
C VAL A 46 -6.08 -6.25 -4.74
N GLY A 47 -5.25 -6.79 -5.64
CA GLY A 47 -5.55 -6.92 -7.07
C GLY A 47 -5.21 -5.66 -7.89
N ARG A 48 -4.56 -4.67 -7.27
CA ARG A 48 -4.14 -3.43 -7.93
C ARG A 48 -2.93 -2.78 -7.25
N PRO A 49 -2.17 -1.93 -7.95
CA PRO A 49 -1.12 -1.12 -7.35
C PRO A 49 -1.66 -0.24 -6.21
N ALA A 50 -0.93 -0.15 -5.09
CA ALA A 50 -1.16 0.87 -4.06
C ALA A 50 -1.04 2.27 -4.67
N ASN A 51 -2.02 3.14 -4.38
CA ASN A 51 -2.13 4.48 -4.91
C ASN A 51 -2.18 5.49 -3.75
N PRO A 52 -1.34 6.54 -3.73
CA PRO A 52 -1.39 7.56 -2.69
C PRO A 52 -2.65 8.43 -2.77
N LEU A 53 -3.31 8.50 -3.93
CA LEU A 53 -4.43 9.40 -4.16
C LEU A 53 -5.70 8.93 -3.43
N PRO A 54 -6.60 9.88 -3.09
CA PRO A 54 -7.91 9.55 -2.55
C PRO A 54 -8.70 8.64 -3.49
N GLY A 55 -9.55 7.78 -2.92
CA GLY A 55 -10.60 7.12 -3.67
C GLY A 55 -11.72 8.08 -4.10
N GLU A 56 -12.54 7.65 -5.04
CA GLU A 56 -13.74 8.31 -5.52
C GLU A 56 -14.88 8.14 -4.51
N ASN A 57 -15.44 9.27 -4.08
CA ASN A 57 -16.67 9.31 -3.31
C ASN A 57 -17.88 9.19 -4.26
N ARG A 58 -18.19 7.97 -4.71
CA ARG A 58 -19.29 7.72 -5.65
C ARG A 58 -20.65 7.87 -4.97
N LYS A 59 -21.58 8.57 -5.63
CA LYS A 59 -22.93 8.78 -5.10
C LYS A 59 -23.75 7.50 -5.20
N GLY A 60 -24.31 7.03 -4.09
CA GLY A 60 -25.16 5.83 -4.05
C GLY A 60 -24.41 4.49 -4.14
N GLN A 61 -23.09 4.51 -4.28
CA GLN A 61 -22.23 3.32 -4.26
C GLN A 61 -21.26 3.47 -3.09
N THR A 62 -21.70 3.06 -1.91
CA THR A 62 -20.91 3.14 -0.66
C THR A 62 -20.44 1.78 -0.17
N THR A 63 -20.73 0.73 -0.91
CA THR A 63 -20.33 -0.65 -0.59
C THR A 63 -19.94 -1.37 -1.86
N TYR A 64 -19.21 -2.46 -1.72
CA TYR A 64 -18.89 -3.37 -2.81
C TYR A 64 -19.03 -4.84 -2.35
N GLU A 65 -19.23 -5.75 -3.29
CA GLU A 65 -19.15 -7.19 -3.02
C GLU A 65 -17.77 -7.70 -3.46
N SER A 66 -16.96 -8.21 -2.52
CA SER A 66 -15.64 -8.74 -2.85
C SER A 66 -15.73 -9.95 -3.78
N ASP A 67 -14.72 -10.15 -4.63
CA ASP A 67 -14.59 -11.37 -5.44
C ASP A 67 -14.65 -12.62 -4.54
N PRO A 68 -15.54 -13.58 -4.81
CA PRO A 68 -15.76 -14.72 -3.91
C PRO A 68 -14.62 -15.75 -3.92
N LYS A 69 -13.70 -15.69 -4.88
CA LYS A 69 -12.56 -16.60 -5.03
C LYS A 69 -11.25 -15.99 -4.53
N THR A 70 -11.06 -14.69 -4.73
CA THR A 70 -9.80 -14.02 -4.37
C THR A 70 -9.94 -13.14 -3.12
N GLY A 71 -11.16 -12.69 -2.79
CA GLY A 71 -11.38 -11.70 -1.74
C GLY A 71 -10.95 -10.29 -2.13
N GLN A 72 -10.56 -10.06 -3.39
CA GLN A 72 -10.20 -8.74 -3.89
C GLN A 72 -11.44 -7.88 -4.13
N GLN A 73 -11.24 -6.57 -4.25
CA GLN A 73 -12.30 -5.70 -4.79
C GLN A 73 -12.59 -6.09 -6.24
N PRO A 74 -13.86 -6.14 -6.66
CA PRO A 74 -14.22 -6.50 -8.02
C PRO A 74 -13.78 -5.43 -9.01
N LEU A 75 -13.55 -5.87 -10.26
CA LEU A 75 -13.21 -4.96 -11.36
C LEU A 75 -14.27 -3.85 -11.53
N GLY A 76 -13.83 -2.62 -11.74
CA GLY A 76 -14.65 -1.41 -11.84
C GLY A 76 -14.94 -0.70 -10.51
N THR A 77 -14.62 -1.31 -9.37
CA THR A 77 -14.78 -0.69 -8.03
C THR A 77 -13.46 -0.15 -7.48
N GLU A 78 -12.37 -0.25 -8.23
CA GLU A 78 -11.03 -0.05 -7.71
C GLU A 78 -10.73 1.39 -7.31
N SER A 79 -11.39 2.33 -7.96
CA SER A 79 -11.24 3.72 -7.59
C SER A 79 -12.12 4.12 -6.42
N MET A 80 -13.02 3.27 -5.90
CA MET A 80 -13.94 3.67 -4.82
C MET A 80 -13.21 4.02 -3.52
N ASN A 81 -13.77 4.98 -2.78
CA ASN A 81 -13.44 5.19 -1.37
C ASN A 81 -13.98 4.02 -0.54
N VAL A 82 -13.08 3.23 0.02
CA VAL A 82 -13.40 2.06 0.85
C VAL A 82 -13.06 2.25 2.33
N LEU A 83 -12.84 3.48 2.78
CA LEU A 83 -12.56 3.74 4.19
C LEU A 83 -13.80 3.58 5.06
N GLY A 84 -13.71 2.67 6.03
CA GLY A 84 -14.76 2.36 6.98
C GLY A 84 -15.37 0.99 6.73
N LEU A 85 -16.37 0.64 7.53
CA LEU A 85 -17.10 -0.62 7.40
C LEU A 85 -17.83 -0.65 6.05
N ASN A 86 -17.63 -1.72 5.29
CA ASN A 86 -18.35 -2.02 4.05
C ASN A 86 -19.82 -2.41 4.35
N LEU A 87 -20.58 -1.43 4.84
CA LEU A 87 -21.99 -1.55 5.22
C LEU A 87 -22.79 -0.40 4.58
N PRO A 88 -24.05 -0.64 4.22
CA PRO A 88 -24.89 0.40 3.64
C PRO A 88 -25.13 1.54 4.64
N LEU A 89 -25.11 2.78 4.13
CA LEU A 89 -25.49 3.96 4.91
C LEU A 89 -26.97 3.90 5.27
N GLU A 90 -27.29 4.26 6.52
CA GLU A 90 -28.67 4.34 7.03
C GLU A 90 -29.22 5.77 6.99
N HIS A 91 -28.44 6.73 6.52
CA HIS A 91 -28.75 8.17 6.53
C HIS A 91 -28.97 8.73 7.93
N LYS A 92 -28.28 8.15 8.93
CA LYS A 92 -28.30 8.58 10.33
C LYS A 92 -26.89 8.93 10.76
N PHE A 93 -26.67 10.19 11.12
CA PHE A 93 -25.33 10.73 11.38
C PHE A 93 -24.47 9.82 12.29
N VAL A 94 -24.98 9.47 13.48
CA VAL A 94 -24.24 8.67 14.47
C VAL A 94 -24.03 7.21 14.02
N ALA A 95 -25.05 6.58 13.43
CA ALA A 95 -24.98 5.19 12.99
C ALA A 95 -24.03 4.99 11.78
N ASP A 96 -23.84 6.06 11.00
CA ASP A 96 -23.04 6.02 9.78
C ASP A 96 -21.58 6.44 9.97
N LEU A 97 -21.18 6.98 11.14
CA LEU A 97 -19.83 7.53 11.37
C LEU A 97 -18.68 6.57 10.99
N GLY A 98 -18.87 5.27 11.20
CA GLY A 98 -17.86 4.25 10.91
C GLY A 98 -17.99 3.58 9.55
N LYS A 99 -18.99 3.93 8.72
CA LYS A 99 -19.28 3.26 7.45
C LYS A 99 -18.63 3.94 6.26
N GLN A 100 -18.39 3.17 5.19
CA GLN A 100 -17.92 3.68 3.90
C GLN A 100 -18.87 4.75 3.34
N GLY A 101 -18.32 5.81 2.76
CA GLY A 101 -19.11 6.92 2.20
C GLY A 101 -19.70 7.91 3.21
N SER A 102 -19.51 7.68 4.51
CA SER A 102 -19.87 8.62 5.58
C SER A 102 -19.05 9.91 5.52
N PHE A 103 -19.43 10.91 6.33
CA PHE A 103 -18.65 12.15 6.43
C PHE A 103 -17.21 11.88 6.90
N ILE A 104 -17.02 11.06 7.93
CA ILE A 104 -15.68 10.71 8.44
C ILE A 104 -14.90 9.94 7.37
N SER A 105 -15.52 8.96 6.72
CA SER A 105 -14.91 8.21 5.61
C SER A 105 -14.40 9.15 4.52
N LYS A 106 -15.21 10.13 4.10
CA LYS A 106 -14.84 11.13 3.08
C LYS A 106 -13.65 12.00 3.50
N VAL A 107 -13.58 12.38 4.78
CA VAL A 107 -12.46 13.17 5.31
C VAL A 107 -11.18 12.33 5.39
N LEU A 108 -11.25 11.12 5.93
CA LEU A 108 -10.10 10.21 6.01
C LEU A 108 -9.57 9.83 4.63
N ASN A 109 -10.44 9.80 3.61
CA ASN A 109 -10.07 9.49 2.24
C ASN A 109 -9.13 10.54 1.62
N LEU A 110 -9.07 11.76 2.17
CA LEU A 110 -8.12 12.78 1.74
C LEU A 110 -6.69 12.53 2.27
N ILE A 111 -6.53 11.63 3.24
CA ILE A 111 -5.21 11.26 3.77
C ILE A 111 -4.49 10.43 2.70
N PRO A 112 -3.29 10.85 2.26
CA PRO A 112 -2.52 10.09 1.27
C PRO A 112 -2.31 8.63 1.70
N GLY A 113 -2.63 7.69 0.81
CA GLY A 113 -2.53 6.26 1.08
C GLY A 113 -3.57 5.71 2.06
N GLY A 114 -4.50 6.53 2.56
CA GLY A 114 -5.60 6.10 3.44
C GLY A 114 -6.50 5.08 2.74
N ASN A 115 -6.89 5.35 1.49
CA ASN A 115 -7.70 4.42 0.71
C ASN A 115 -6.93 3.12 0.36
N ALA A 116 -5.62 3.20 0.14
CA ALA A 116 -4.79 2.01 -0.07
C ALA A 116 -4.73 1.14 1.20
N THR A 117 -4.54 1.78 2.37
CA THR A 117 -4.56 1.11 3.67
C THR A 117 -5.89 0.39 3.90
N ALA A 118 -7.01 1.06 3.62
CA ALA A 118 -8.34 0.45 3.72
C ALA A 118 -8.51 -0.73 2.76
N GLY A 119 -8.04 -0.62 1.51
CA GLY A 119 -8.11 -1.71 0.55
C GLY A 119 -7.36 -2.98 1.00
N LEU A 120 -6.15 -2.84 1.56
CA LEU A 120 -5.40 -3.97 2.11
C LEU A 120 -6.06 -4.54 3.36
N HIS A 121 -6.54 -3.66 4.24
CA HIS A 121 -7.25 -4.06 5.46
C HIS A 121 -8.51 -4.85 5.13
N ASP A 122 -9.36 -4.33 4.25
CA ASP A 122 -10.60 -4.99 3.80
C ASP A 122 -10.30 -6.36 3.18
N PHE A 123 -9.26 -6.49 2.36
CA PHE A 123 -8.85 -7.77 1.77
C PHE A 123 -8.65 -8.88 2.83
N TRP A 124 -8.11 -8.55 4.00
CA TRP A 124 -7.92 -9.53 5.07
C TRP A 124 -9.24 -10.01 5.69
N PHE A 125 -10.33 -9.27 5.56
CA PHE A 125 -11.64 -9.67 6.11
C PHE A 125 -12.63 -10.12 5.03
N ASN A 126 -12.34 -9.86 3.76
CA ASN A 126 -13.20 -10.22 2.64
C ASN A 126 -13.41 -11.74 2.54
N LYS A 127 -14.66 -12.14 2.28
CA LYS A 127 -15.10 -13.55 2.36
C LYS A 127 -14.34 -14.48 1.40
N GLY A 128 -13.93 -13.99 0.24
CA GLY A 128 -13.19 -14.76 -0.76
C GLY A 128 -11.70 -14.95 -0.48
N ASN A 129 -11.15 -14.29 0.55
CA ASN A 129 -9.75 -14.48 0.92
C ASN A 129 -9.59 -15.84 1.63
N PRO A 130 -8.74 -16.77 1.13
CA PRO A 130 -8.54 -18.07 1.76
C PRO A 130 -7.95 -17.96 3.18
N ASN A 131 -7.26 -16.86 3.49
CA ASN A 131 -6.66 -16.56 4.78
C ASN A 131 -7.43 -15.47 5.54
N LYS A 132 -8.75 -15.35 5.31
CA LYS A 132 -9.56 -14.31 5.95
C LYS A 132 -9.43 -14.36 7.48
N LEU A 133 -9.41 -13.18 8.08
CA LEU A 133 -9.43 -12.99 9.51
C LEU A 133 -10.87 -12.90 10.01
N GLU A 134 -11.11 -13.36 11.23
CA GLU A 134 -12.39 -13.14 11.89
C GLU A 134 -12.56 -11.65 12.24
N PHE A 135 -13.71 -11.09 11.87
CA PHE A 135 -14.01 -9.69 12.15
C PHE A 135 -14.36 -9.50 13.64
N THR A 136 -13.35 -9.18 14.44
CA THR A 136 -13.48 -8.78 15.84
C THR A 136 -12.97 -7.35 16.02
N THR A 137 -13.39 -6.64 17.08
CA THR A 137 -12.89 -5.28 17.36
C THR A 137 -11.36 -5.24 17.46
N PHE A 138 -10.77 -6.25 18.11
CA PHE A 138 -9.32 -6.36 18.25
C PHE A 138 -8.64 -6.56 16.89
N ASN A 139 -9.11 -7.52 16.07
CA ASN A 139 -8.54 -7.77 14.75
C ASN A 139 -8.71 -6.56 13.85
N ASN A 140 -9.89 -5.94 13.82
CA ASN A 140 -10.18 -4.76 13.01
C ASN A 140 -9.20 -3.61 13.30
N ILE A 141 -9.00 -3.26 14.58
CA ILE A 141 -8.10 -2.17 14.98
C ILE A 141 -6.63 -2.55 14.75
N SER A 142 -6.20 -3.72 15.22
CA SER A 142 -4.80 -4.13 15.16
C SER A 142 -4.31 -4.28 13.72
N THR A 143 -5.13 -4.83 12.84
CA THR A 143 -4.77 -5.00 11.43
C THR A 143 -4.69 -3.66 10.71
N MET A 144 -5.45 -2.62 11.07
CA MET A 144 -5.24 -1.28 10.49
C MET A 144 -3.81 -0.76 10.74
N PHE A 145 -3.27 -0.98 11.95
CA PHE A 145 -1.89 -0.62 12.28
C PHE A 145 -0.84 -1.41 11.50
N ILE A 146 -1.18 -2.59 10.99
CA ILE A 146 -0.30 -3.42 10.16
C ILE A 146 -0.47 -3.06 8.67
N ALA A 147 -1.71 -2.83 8.22
CA ALA A 147 -2.03 -2.47 6.85
C ALA A 147 -1.43 -1.12 6.45
N ALA A 148 -1.41 -0.15 7.38
CA ALA A 148 -0.90 1.20 7.13
C ALA A 148 0.58 1.21 6.71
N PRO A 149 1.54 0.68 7.49
CA PRO A 149 2.96 0.70 7.08
C PRO A 149 3.21 -0.12 5.81
N ILE A 150 2.51 -1.24 5.62
CA ILE A 150 2.64 -2.03 4.37
C ILE A 150 2.16 -1.22 3.17
N SER A 151 1.01 -0.54 3.28
CA SER A 151 0.42 0.23 2.18
C SER A 151 1.22 1.50 1.88
N ILE A 152 1.79 2.14 2.90
CA ILE A 152 2.73 3.27 2.74
C ILE A 152 3.98 2.78 2.00
N ALA A 153 4.55 1.66 2.42
CA ALA A 153 5.71 1.09 1.75
C ALA A 153 5.38 0.66 0.31
N ALA A 154 4.20 0.08 0.09
CA ALA A 154 3.74 -0.28 -1.25
C ALA A 154 3.58 0.94 -2.15
N THR A 155 3.04 2.03 -1.60
CA THR A 155 2.84 3.30 -2.31
C THR A 155 4.17 3.90 -2.75
N ILE A 156 5.13 4.00 -1.82
CA ILE A 156 6.49 4.48 -2.12
C ILE A 156 7.15 3.55 -3.16
N GLY A 157 7.03 2.23 -2.98
CA GLY A 157 7.56 1.25 -3.91
C GLY A 157 6.99 1.41 -5.31
N ASN A 158 5.69 1.64 -5.45
CA ASN A 158 5.05 1.86 -6.75
C ASN A 158 5.46 3.19 -7.41
N ILE A 159 5.72 4.25 -6.64
CA ILE A 159 6.26 5.51 -7.18
C ILE A 159 7.74 5.34 -7.59
N ALA A 160 8.49 4.50 -6.86
CA ALA A 160 9.89 4.22 -7.13
C ALA A 160 10.09 3.22 -8.30
N LYS A 161 9.14 2.31 -8.54
CA LYS A 161 9.11 1.42 -9.70
C LYS A 161 9.12 2.26 -10.98
N GLY A 162 10.21 2.20 -11.74
CA GLY A 162 10.44 3.03 -12.94
C GLY A 162 11.40 4.22 -12.75
N ASN A 163 11.66 4.63 -11.51
CA ASN A 163 12.72 5.60 -11.15
C ASN A 163 13.98 4.90 -10.64
N GLU A 164 14.11 3.59 -10.88
CA GLU A 164 15.24 2.77 -10.44
C GLU A 164 16.58 3.40 -10.89
N SER A 165 16.63 3.99 -12.09
CA SER A 165 17.78 4.71 -12.62
C SER A 165 18.05 6.08 -11.95
N LEU A 166 17.00 6.78 -11.49
CA LEU A 166 17.07 8.10 -10.84
C LEU A 166 17.65 8.02 -9.42
N VAL A 167 17.34 6.93 -8.70
CA VAL A 167 17.95 6.66 -7.38
C VAL A 167 19.45 6.39 -7.51
N TYR A 168 19.90 5.74 -8.59
CA TYR A 168 21.33 5.61 -8.90
C TYR A 168 21.98 6.95 -9.27
N THR A 169 21.25 7.90 -9.90
CA THR A 169 21.83 9.18 -10.34
C THR A 169 21.94 10.21 -9.22
N HIS A 170 20.98 10.26 -8.29
CA HIS A 170 21.00 11.27 -7.21
C HIS A 170 22.16 11.08 -6.23
N LEU A 171 22.66 9.84 -6.08
CA LEU A 171 23.85 9.51 -5.27
C LEU A 171 25.17 9.87 -5.97
N MET A 172 25.22 9.92 -7.30
CA MET A 172 26.43 10.37 -8.03
C MET A 172 26.62 11.89 -7.98
N VAL A 173 25.59 12.65 -7.62
CA VAL A 173 25.64 14.13 -7.57
C VAL A 173 25.99 14.62 -6.16
N ASN A 174 25.46 14.00 -5.10
CA ASN A 174 25.72 14.44 -3.73
C ASN A 174 27.14 14.14 -3.20
N ASP A 175 27.92 13.28 -3.87
CA ASP A 175 29.32 12.99 -3.51
C ASP A 175 30.34 13.84 -4.31
N ARG A 176 29.91 14.72 -5.24
CA ARG A 176 30.85 15.67 -5.89
C ARG A 176 31.07 16.96 -5.11
N ASP A 177 30.22 17.23 -4.12
CA ASP A 177 30.24 18.48 -3.34
C ASP A 177 30.78 18.26 -1.90
N ARG A 178 31.51 17.16 -1.64
CA ARG A 178 32.22 16.90 -0.38
C ARG A 178 33.67 16.48 -0.59
#